data_AF-A0A971LZ60-F1
#
_entry.id   AF-A0A971LZ60-F1
#
_cell.length_a   1.000
_cell.length_b   1.000
_cell.length_c   1.000
_cell.angle_alpha   90.00
_cell.angle_beta   90.00
_cell.angle_gamma   90.00
#
_symmetry.space_group_name_H-M   'P 1'
#
loop_
_entity.id
_entity.type
_entity.pdbx_description
1 polymer ?
#
loop_
_entity_poly.entity_id
_entity_poly.type
_entity_poly.pdbx_seq_one_letter_code
_entity_poly.pdbx_strand_id
1 'polypeptide(L)'
;MKLREIYELIVQLGKEADPRGSELEKVLEKAHQEERDLPEDERKYFDRDKLFNPYSDTRILYGDDNLEVKTILAGIDIETSEILLADRLREKGTFVDLIIAHHPEGKALTGLYEVMKIQEDVLYNFGVPINIAQGLLTSRISEVERNLLPLNHNRSIDAAKLLNIPLMCAHTPADNQVQYFLNKLFTKKSPDTLGEVVKVLLEVPEYDHAAYMGSGPKIVVGDKKRKAGKIFVDMTGGTSGSEKAYEKMAMAGIGTVVCMHMDEKHRKEAEKNFINVVIAGHMASDSLGMNLILDKIEEQGIKVLTCSGLIRVPR
;
A
#
# COMPACT_ATOMS: atom_id res chain seq x y z
N MET A 1 9.00 -8.29 -20.95
CA MET A 1 8.07 -9.06 -20.09
C MET A 1 6.67 -8.70 -20.53
N LYS A 2 5.75 -9.64 -20.44
CA LYS A 2 4.34 -9.38 -20.67
C LYS A 2 3.71 -8.62 -19.52
N LEU A 3 2.67 -7.83 -19.80
CA LEU A 3 1.89 -7.12 -18.77
C LEU A 3 1.44 -8.07 -17.65
N ARG A 4 0.95 -9.26 -18.01
CA ARG A 4 0.53 -10.27 -17.03
C ARG A 4 1.66 -10.73 -16.11
N GLU A 5 2.86 -10.93 -16.64
CA GLU A 5 4.03 -11.36 -15.87
C GLU A 5 4.46 -10.29 -14.86
N ILE A 6 4.39 -9.01 -15.25
CA ILE A 6 4.65 -7.88 -14.33
C ILE A 6 3.62 -7.89 -13.19
N TYR A 7 2.35 -8.09 -13.52
CA TYR A 7 1.30 -8.14 -12.51
C TYR A 7 1.47 -9.30 -11.52
N GLU A 8 1.75 -10.50 -12.03
CA GLU A 8 1.99 -11.67 -11.20
C GLU A 8 3.24 -11.52 -10.33
N LEU A 9 4.31 -10.90 -10.86
CA LEU A 9 5.51 -10.57 -10.09
C LEU A 9 5.18 -9.62 -8.93
N ILE A 10 4.44 -8.55 -9.18
CA ILE A 10 4.01 -7.58 -8.15
C ILE A 10 3.22 -8.29 -7.05
N VAL A 11 2.24 -9.10 -7.43
CA VAL A 11 1.43 -9.87 -6.47
C VAL A 11 2.33 -10.81 -5.67
N GLN A 12 3.23 -11.54 -6.33
CA GLN A 12 4.14 -12.47 -5.67
C GLN A 12 5.04 -11.78 -4.64
N LEU A 13 5.65 -10.64 -5.00
CA LEU A 13 6.44 -9.83 -4.06
C LEU A 13 5.59 -9.35 -2.88
N GLY A 14 4.34 -8.94 -3.12
CA GLY A 14 3.40 -8.56 -2.07
C GLY A 14 3.12 -9.70 -1.07
N LYS A 15 2.97 -10.93 -1.57
CA LYS A 15 2.77 -12.13 -0.75
C LYS A 15 3.99 -12.48 0.10
N GLU A 16 5.18 -12.37 -0.48
CA GLU A 16 6.45 -12.65 0.22
C GLU A 16 6.70 -11.69 1.39
N ALA A 17 6.21 -10.45 1.28
CA ALA A 17 6.32 -9.41 2.31
C ALA A 17 5.07 -9.29 3.21
N ASP A 18 4.05 -10.15 3.01
CA ASP A 18 2.76 -10.02 3.69
C ASP A 18 2.88 -10.28 5.21
N PRO A 19 2.36 -9.37 6.07
CA PRO A 19 2.46 -9.53 7.52
C PRO A 19 1.64 -10.70 8.08
N ARG A 20 0.75 -11.32 7.30
CA ARG A 20 -0.11 -12.44 7.71
C ARG A 20 0.59 -13.79 7.68
N GLY A 21 1.69 -13.93 6.93
CA GLY A 21 2.38 -15.20 6.76
C GLY A 21 1.44 -16.31 6.27
N SER A 22 1.33 -17.41 7.02
CA SER A 22 0.54 -18.59 6.65
C SER A 22 -0.97 -18.35 6.57
N GLU A 23 -1.51 -17.29 7.18
CA GLU A 23 -2.95 -16.99 7.08
C GLU A 23 -3.34 -16.57 5.65
N LEU A 24 -2.37 -16.15 4.84
CA LEU A 24 -2.58 -15.78 3.44
C LEU A 24 -3.11 -16.95 2.60
N GLU A 25 -2.65 -18.16 2.85
CA GLU A 25 -3.09 -19.37 2.13
C GLU A 25 -4.58 -19.62 2.39
N LYS A 26 -5.03 -19.44 3.64
CA LYS A 26 -6.45 -19.59 4.01
C LYS A 26 -7.34 -18.57 3.31
N VAL A 27 -6.83 -17.35 3.07
CA VAL A 27 -7.56 -16.33 2.31
C VAL A 27 -7.81 -16.78 0.87
N LEU A 28 -6.79 -17.35 0.22
CA LEU A 28 -6.91 -17.87 -1.15
C LEU A 28 -7.80 -19.12 -1.21
N GLU A 29 -7.65 -20.05 -0.28
CA GLU A 29 -8.51 -21.23 -0.16
C GLU A 29 -9.99 -20.85 0.00
N LYS A 30 -10.26 -19.83 0.83
CA LYS A 30 -11.61 -19.30 1.02
C LYS A 30 -12.15 -18.69 -0.26
N ALA A 31 -11.35 -17.92 -1.01
CA ALA A 31 -11.78 -17.37 -2.30
C ALA A 31 -12.14 -18.47 -3.32
N HIS A 32 -11.36 -19.56 -3.35
CA HIS A 32 -11.69 -20.73 -4.17
C HIS A 32 -12.98 -21.44 -3.72
N GLN A 33 -13.23 -21.51 -2.41
CA GLN A 33 -14.48 -22.07 -1.89
C GLN A 33 -15.68 -21.18 -2.24
N GLU A 34 -15.55 -19.87 -2.07
CA GLU A 34 -16.56 -18.88 -2.45
C GLU A 34 -16.92 -19.01 -3.94
N GLU A 35 -15.94 -19.11 -4.85
CA GLU A 35 -16.21 -19.31 -6.28
C GLU A 35 -17.03 -20.58 -6.57
N ARG A 36 -16.70 -21.69 -5.88
CA ARG A 36 -17.40 -22.98 -6.07
C ARG A 36 -18.84 -22.92 -5.61
N ASP A 37 -19.07 -22.26 -4.48
CA ASP A 37 -20.37 -22.20 -3.81
C ASP A 37 -21.30 -21.12 -4.41
N LEU A 38 -20.76 -20.24 -5.27
CA LEU A 38 -21.54 -19.18 -5.90
C LEU A 38 -22.64 -19.73 -6.83
N PRO A 39 -23.88 -19.22 -6.69
CA PRO A 39 -24.96 -19.42 -7.64
C PRO A 39 -24.55 -19.03 -9.07
N GLU A 40 -25.09 -19.73 -10.06
CA GLU A 40 -24.71 -19.55 -11.47
C GLU A 40 -24.92 -18.11 -11.97
N ASP A 41 -25.98 -17.44 -11.51
CA ASP A 41 -26.32 -16.05 -11.85
C ASP A 41 -25.41 -15.02 -11.19
N GLU A 42 -24.73 -15.38 -10.09
CA GLU A 42 -23.77 -14.52 -9.40
C GLU A 42 -22.32 -14.69 -9.91
N ARG A 43 -21.98 -15.83 -10.53
CA ARG A 43 -20.62 -16.13 -11.01
C ARG A 43 -20.03 -15.08 -11.94
N LYS A 44 -20.87 -14.39 -12.73
CA LYS A 44 -20.42 -13.30 -13.63
C LYS A 44 -19.88 -12.07 -12.89
N TYR A 45 -20.20 -11.91 -11.61
CA TYR A 45 -19.72 -10.81 -10.76
C TYR A 45 -18.52 -11.20 -9.91
N PHE A 46 -18.17 -12.49 -9.85
CA PHE A 46 -17.02 -12.95 -9.09
C PHE A 46 -15.73 -12.42 -9.69
N ASP A 47 -14.87 -11.88 -8.83
CA ASP A 47 -13.56 -11.40 -9.24
C ASP A 47 -12.56 -12.54 -9.28
N ARG A 48 -12.33 -13.10 -10.46
CA ARG A 48 -11.43 -14.25 -10.66
C ARG A 48 -10.00 -14.01 -10.20
N ASP A 49 -9.57 -12.75 -10.11
CA ASP A 49 -8.26 -12.46 -9.54
C ASP A 49 -8.14 -12.85 -8.08
N LYS A 50 -9.23 -12.90 -7.30
CA LYS A 50 -9.21 -13.31 -5.88
C LYS A 50 -8.64 -14.73 -5.68
N LEU A 51 -8.64 -15.54 -6.73
CA LEU A 51 -8.12 -16.91 -6.70
C LEU A 51 -6.59 -16.97 -6.60
N PHE A 52 -5.89 -15.94 -7.08
CA PHE A 52 -4.42 -15.90 -7.02
C PHE A 52 -3.87 -14.62 -6.41
N ASN A 53 -4.65 -13.54 -6.37
CA ASN A 53 -4.29 -12.26 -5.82
C ASN A 53 -5.18 -11.93 -4.61
N PRO A 54 -4.62 -11.98 -3.38
CA PRO A 54 -5.36 -11.67 -2.16
C PRO A 54 -5.51 -10.15 -1.91
N TYR A 55 -5.06 -9.31 -2.84
CA TYR A 55 -5.08 -7.85 -2.76
C TYR A 55 -6.05 -7.28 -3.81
N SER A 56 -7.27 -6.94 -3.38
CA SER A 56 -8.31 -6.39 -4.25
C SER A 56 -7.99 -4.98 -4.78
N ASP A 57 -7.08 -4.27 -4.12
CA ASP A 57 -6.62 -2.91 -4.47
C ASP A 57 -5.45 -2.87 -5.47
N THR A 58 -5.09 -4.02 -6.04
CA THR A 58 -3.96 -4.16 -6.97
C THR A 58 -4.40 -4.92 -8.21
N ARG A 59 -4.47 -4.24 -9.36
CA ARG A 59 -5.10 -4.78 -10.57
C ARG A 59 -4.43 -4.26 -11.83
N ILE A 60 -4.47 -5.06 -12.89
CA ILE A 60 -4.48 -4.53 -14.26
C ILE A 60 -5.85 -3.87 -14.45
N LEU A 61 -5.85 -2.56 -14.73
CA LEU A 61 -7.06 -1.77 -14.87
C LEU A 61 -7.48 -1.63 -16.33
N TYR A 62 -6.50 -1.61 -17.24
CA TYR A 62 -6.68 -1.65 -18.68
C TYR A 62 -5.41 -2.16 -19.37
N GLY A 63 -5.55 -3.03 -20.36
CA GLY A 63 -4.43 -3.55 -21.16
C GLY A 63 -4.65 -5.00 -21.59
N ASP A 64 -3.89 -5.45 -22.59
CA ASP A 64 -3.81 -6.85 -22.98
C ASP A 64 -2.74 -7.55 -22.15
N ASP A 65 -3.12 -8.63 -21.47
CA ASP A 65 -2.23 -9.48 -20.68
C ASP A 65 -0.96 -9.91 -21.45
N ASN A 66 -1.06 -10.08 -22.77
CA ASN A 66 0.04 -10.50 -23.64
C ASN A 66 0.90 -9.36 -24.18
N LEU A 67 0.61 -8.11 -23.85
CA LEU A 67 1.40 -6.97 -24.29
C LEU A 67 2.84 -7.07 -23.77
N GLU A 68 3.80 -7.03 -24.69
CA GLU A 68 5.22 -6.87 -24.34
C GLU A 68 5.50 -5.44 -23.88
N VAL A 69 5.92 -5.31 -22.62
CA VAL A 69 6.25 -4.03 -21.98
C VAL A 69 7.77 -3.83 -22.00
N LYS A 70 8.22 -2.67 -22.49
CA LYS A 70 9.63 -2.26 -22.51
C LYS A 70 9.87 -0.97 -21.73
N THR A 71 8.89 -0.07 -21.68
CA THR A 71 8.97 1.20 -20.96
C THR A 71 7.75 1.41 -20.08
N ILE A 72 7.98 1.68 -18.80
CA ILE A 72 6.96 2.00 -17.81
C ILE A 72 7.04 3.49 -17.44
N LEU A 73 5.88 4.12 -17.24
CA LEU A 73 5.77 5.36 -16.46
C LEU A 73 5.12 5.02 -15.11
N ALA A 74 5.85 5.17 -14.01
CA ALA A 74 5.36 4.89 -12.67
C ALA A 74 5.15 6.17 -11.86
N GLY A 75 4.09 6.23 -11.05
CA GLY A 75 3.82 7.35 -10.16
C GLY A 75 2.96 6.95 -8.96
N ILE A 76 2.86 7.82 -7.96
CA ILE A 76 2.04 7.53 -6.78
C ILE A 76 0.56 7.73 -7.11
N ASP A 77 0.19 8.96 -7.49
CA ASP A 77 -1.14 9.31 -7.96
C ASP A 77 -1.17 9.37 -9.49
N ILE A 78 -1.93 8.50 -10.14
CA ILE A 78 -2.11 8.54 -11.60
C ILE A 78 -3.58 8.79 -11.89
N GLU A 79 -3.90 10.04 -12.22
CA GLU A 79 -5.20 10.41 -12.73
C GLU A 79 -5.12 10.72 -14.24
N THR A 80 -6.16 11.36 -14.77
CA THR A 80 -6.22 11.76 -16.19
C THR A 80 -5.03 12.63 -16.62
N SER A 81 -4.51 13.48 -15.74
CA SER A 81 -3.37 14.36 -16.04
C SER A 81 -2.09 13.58 -16.36
N GLU A 82 -1.79 12.52 -15.61
CA GLU A 82 -0.57 11.72 -15.79
C GLU A 82 -0.70 10.82 -17.02
N ILE A 83 -1.91 10.36 -17.33
CA ILE A 83 -2.20 9.62 -18.57
C ILE A 83 -1.98 10.55 -19.79
N LEU A 84 -2.47 11.79 -19.73
CA LEU A 84 -2.20 12.78 -20.79
C LEU A 84 -0.72 13.13 -20.89
N LEU A 85 0.00 13.17 -19.76
CA LEU A 85 1.46 13.33 -19.78
C LEU A 85 2.15 12.19 -20.52
N ALA A 86 1.75 10.93 -20.26
CA ALA A 86 2.28 9.77 -20.95
C ALA A 86 2.01 9.82 -22.47
N ASP A 87 0.80 10.23 -22.86
CA ASP A 87 0.44 10.44 -24.27
C ASP A 87 1.34 11.50 -24.93
N ARG A 88 1.55 12.65 -24.26
CA ARG A 88 2.47 13.69 -24.74
C ARG A 88 3.93 13.23 -24.82
N LEU A 89 4.36 12.33 -23.94
CA LEU A 89 5.70 11.72 -24.03
C LEU A 89 5.79 10.79 -25.25
N ARG A 90 4.76 9.99 -25.51
CA ARG A 90 4.67 9.15 -26.73
C ARG A 90 4.76 10.01 -27.99
N GLU A 91 4.00 11.10 -28.07
CA GLU A 91 4.07 12.05 -29.21
C GLU A 91 5.48 12.64 -29.41
N LYS A 92 6.22 12.87 -28.31
CA LYS A 92 7.60 13.39 -28.33
C LYS A 92 8.66 12.32 -28.54
N GLY A 93 8.27 11.08 -28.87
CA GLY A 93 9.18 9.97 -29.18
C GLY A 93 9.65 9.16 -27.97
N THR A 94 9.15 9.45 -26.76
CA THR A 94 9.35 8.57 -25.59
C THR A 94 8.14 7.66 -25.45
N PHE A 95 8.20 6.50 -26.10
CA PHE A 95 7.09 5.55 -26.08
C PHE A 95 6.97 4.88 -24.69
N VAL A 96 5.84 5.09 -24.01
CA VAL A 96 5.50 4.49 -22.71
C VAL A 96 4.57 3.31 -22.98
N ASP A 97 4.94 2.06 -22.70
CA ASP A 97 4.10 0.89 -22.97
C ASP A 97 3.02 0.69 -21.89
N LEU A 98 3.34 1.02 -20.64
CA LEU A 98 2.50 0.78 -19.47
C LEU A 98 2.62 1.94 -18.46
N ILE A 99 1.51 2.34 -17.86
CA ILE A 99 1.50 3.19 -16.67
C ILE A 99 1.24 2.32 -15.43
N ILE A 100 2.03 2.54 -14.36
CA ILE A 100 1.82 1.91 -13.05
C ILE A 100 1.55 2.99 -12.01
N ALA A 101 0.37 2.95 -11.39
CA ALA A 101 0.03 3.76 -10.23
C ALA A 101 0.37 3.03 -8.93
N HIS A 102 0.67 3.76 -7.86
CA HIS A 102 0.61 3.19 -6.52
C HIS A 102 -0.84 3.16 -6.03
N HIS A 103 -1.47 4.33 -5.92
CA HIS A 103 -2.83 4.43 -5.42
C HIS A 103 -3.83 3.79 -6.40
N PRO A 104 -4.85 3.09 -5.86
CA PRO A 104 -5.77 2.34 -6.69
C PRO A 104 -6.76 3.26 -7.41
N GLU A 105 -7.13 2.85 -8.62
CA GLU A 105 -8.15 3.47 -9.45
C GLU A 105 -9.15 2.40 -9.91
N GLY A 106 -10.29 2.79 -10.48
CA GLY A 106 -11.22 1.83 -11.10
C GLY A 106 -11.68 0.72 -10.15
N LYS A 107 -11.65 -0.52 -10.66
CA LYS A 107 -12.06 -1.72 -9.92
C LYS A 107 -11.20 -1.94 -8.67
N ALA A 108 -9.91 -1.61 -8.71
CA ALA A 108 -9.04 -1.73 -7.54
C ALA A 108 -9.51 -0.80 -6.41
N LEU A 109 -9.87 0.44 -6.74
CA LEU A 109 -10.35 1.41 -5.76
C LEU A 109 -11.67 0.94 -5.13
N THR A 110 -12.59 0.37 -5.93
CA THR A 110 -13.83 -0.22 -5.39
C THR A 110 -13.56 -1.34 -4.39
N GLY A 111 -12.46 -2.08 -4.56
CA GLY A 111 -12.06 -3.20 -3.72
C GLY A 111 -11.23 -2.81 -2.49
N LEU A 112 -10.85 -1.54 -2.32
CA LEU A 112 -9.91 -1.10 -1.29
C LEU A 112 -10.34 -1.49 0.14
N TYR A 113 -11.64 -1.48 0.44
CA TYR A 113 -12.12 -1.85 1.76
C TYR A 113 -11.88 -3.34 2.10
N GLU A 114 -11.77 -4.23 1.10
CA GLU A 114 -11.60 -5.67 1.34
C GLU A 114 -10.21 -5.99 1.90
N VAL A 115 -9.15 -5.27 1.47
CA VAL A 115 -7.78 -5.48 1.96
C VAL A 115 -7.58 -5.04 3.42
N MET A 116 -8.47 -4.21 3.96
CA MET A 116 -8.40 -3.77 5.36
C MET A 116 -8.48 -4.91 6.37
N LYS A 117 -8.99 -6.09 5.98
CA LYS A 117 -8.97 -7.30 6.83
C LYS A 117 -7.55 -7.72 7.23
N ILE A 118 -6.53 -7.34 6.46
CA ILE A 118 -5.11 -7.52 6.85
C ILE A 118 -4.84 -6.92 8.23
N GLN A 119 -5.49 -5.81 8.57
CA GLN A 119 -5.30 -5.14 9.85
C GLN A 119 -5.78 -6.01 11.03
N GLU A 120 -6.70 -6.95 10.83
CA GLU A 120 -7.16 -7.86 11.88
C GLU A 120 -6.01 -8.75 12.35
N ASP A 121 -5.32 -9.36 11.39
CA ASP A 121 -4.17 -10.24 11.63
C ASP A 121 -2.96 -9.44 12.14
N VAL A 122 -2.74 -8.23 11.61
CA VAL A 122 -1.67 -7.34 12.09
C VAL A 122 -1.88 -6.99 13.57
N LEU A 123 -3.07 -6.54 13.96
CA LEU A 123 -3.38 -6.26 15.37
C LEU A 123 -3.24 -7.50 16.25
N TYR A 124 -3.66 -8.67 15.73
CA TYR A 124 -3.50 -9.95 16.42
C TYR A 124 -2.04 -10.31 16.68
N ASN A 125 -1.20 -10.19 15.65
CA ASN A 125 0.25 -10.41 15.76
C ASN A 125 0.92 -9.46 16.76
N PHE A 126 0.34 -8.28 16.97
CA PHE A 126 0.83 -7.32 17.96
C PHE A 126 0.30 -7.52 19.38
N GLY A 127 -0.61 -8.48 19.60
CA GLY A 127 -1.10 -8.90 20.91
C GLY A 127 -2.54 -8.50 21.22
N VAL A 128 -3.28 -7.93 20.26
CA VAL A 128 -4.71 -7.64 20.42
C VAL A 128 -5.51 -8.92 20.12
N PRO A 129 -6.42 -9.39 20.99
CA PRO A 129 -7.23 -10.57 20.70
C PRO A 129 -7.98 -10.49 19.36
N ILE A 130 -7.98 -11.56 18.57
CA ILE A 130 -8.53 -11.56 17.20
C ILE A 130 -10.00 -11.14 17.13
N ASN A 131 -10.82 -11.57 18.09
CA ASN A 131 -12.23 -11.19 18.17
C ASN A 131 -12.43 -9.68 18.43
N ILE A 132 -11.48 -9.03 19.12
CA ILE A 132 -11.50 -7.58 19.33
C ILE A 132 -11.08 -6.88 18.03
N ALA A 133 -10.01 -7.34 17.38
CA ALA A 133 -9.53 -6.77 16.12
C ALA A 133 -10.63 -6.81 15.04
N GLN A 134 -11.28 -7.96 14.87
CA GLN A 134 -12.42 -8.15 13.96
C GLN A 134 -13.60 -7.23 14.30
N GLY A 135 -13.95 -7.12 15.59
CA GLY A 135 -15.05 -6.25 16.03
C GLY A 135 -14.79 -4.77 15.74
N LEU A 136 -13.55 -4.30 15.91
CA LEU A 136 -13.14 -2.93 15.59
C LEU A 136 -13.19 -2.65 14.09
N LEU A 137 -12.68 -3.59 13.29
CA LEU A 137 -12.52 -3.39 11.86
C LEU A 137 -13.81 -3.59 11.07
N THR A 138 -14.72 -4.47 11.51
CA THR A 138 -16.02 -4.67 10.83
C THR A 138 -16.77 -3.34 10.59
N SER A 139 -16.86 -2.49 11.62
CA SER A 139 -17.56 -1.21 11.51
C SER A 139 -16.81 -0.22 10.60
N ARG A 140 -15.48 -0.20 10.70
CA ARG A 140 -14.62 0.70 9.93
C ARG A 140 -14.59 0.33 8.45
N ILE A 141 -14.45 -0.96 8.13
CA ILE A 141 -14.49 -1.50 6.77
C ILE A 141 -15.79 -1.11 6.08
N SER A 142 -16.92 -1.31 6.77
CA SER A 142 -18.24 -0.94 6.24
C SER A 142 -18.40 0.57 6.03
N GLU A 143 -17.77 1.41 6.86
CA GLU A 143 -17.72 2.86 6.65
C GLU A 143 -16.92 3.22 5.39
N VAL A 144 -15.75 2.64 5.23
CA VAL A 144 -14.89 2.87 4.05
C VAL A 144 -15.60 2.41 2.78
N GLU A 145 -16.21 1.23 2.78
CA GLU A 145 -17.01 0.72 1.65
C GLU A 145 -18.06 1.75 1.22
N ARG A 146 -18.88 2.27 2.15
CA ARG A 146 -19.90 3.28 1.86
C ARG A 146 -19.33 4.58 1.31
N ASN A 147 -18.16 4.99 1.80
CA ASN A 147 -17.49 6.22 1.34
C ASN A 147 -16.94 6.08 -0.08
N LEU A 148 -16.67 4.85 -0.55
CA LEU A 148 -16.21 4.57 -1.91
C LEU A 148 -17.36 4.54 -2.92
N LEU A 149 -18.56 4.08 -2.53
CA LEU A 149 -19.73 3.97 -3.41
C LEU A 149 -20.01 5.19 -4.33
N PRO A 150 -19.95 6.46 -3.85
CA PRO A 150 -20.30 7.61 -4.69
C PRO A 150 -19.18 8.09 -5.63
N LEU A 151 -17.98 7.49 -5.59
CA LEU A 151 -16.84 7.97 -6.35
C LEU A 151 -16.96 7.63 -7.85
N ASN A 152 -16.34 8.47 -8.69
CA ASN A 152 -16.20 8.18 -10.11
C ASN A 152 -14.97 7.31 -10.38
N HIS A 153 -15.13 6.01 -10.18
CA HIS A 153 -14.05 5.03 -10.29
C HIS A 153 -13.43 4.93 -11.70
N ASN A 154 -14.20 5.19 -12.76
CA ASN A 154 -13.76 4.93 -14.14
C ASN A 154 -13.12 6.14 -14.83
N ARG A 155 -13.09 7.32 -14.21
CA ARG A 155 -12.59 8.57 -14.82
C ARG A 155 -11.21 8.39 -15.46
N SER A 156 -10.23 7.93 -14.70
CA SER A 156 -8.86 7.73 -15.16
C SER A 156 -8.77 6.52 -16.13
N ILE A 157 -9.57 5.48 -15.89
CA ILE A 157 -9.58 4.27 -16.71
C ILE A 157 -10.09 4.55 -18.13
N ASP A 158 -11.13 5.36 -18.26
CA ASP A 158 -11.71 5.70 -19.57
C ASP A 158 -10.77 6.60 -20.38
N ALA A 159 -10.00 7.48 -19.74
CA ALA A 159 -8.93 8.21 -20.40
C ALA A 159 -7.84 7.27 -20.93
N ALA A 160 -7.39 6.30 -20.11
CA ALA A 160 -6.42 5.29 -20.51
C ALA A 160 -6.91 4.44 -21.70
N LYS A 161 -8.19 4.04 -21.71
CA LYS A 161 -8.83 3.33 -22.83
C LYS A 161 -8.84 4.16 -24.12
N LEU A 162 -9.29 5.41 -24.04
CA LEU A 162 -9.41 6.29 -25.22
C LEU A 162 -8.05 6.58 -25.87
N LEU A 163 -7.00 6.71 -25.07
CA LEU A 163 -5.63 6.94 -25.53
C LEU A 163 -4.87 5.64 -25.81
N ASN A 164 -5.51 4.49 -25.58
CA ASN A 164 -4.92 3.17 -25.69
C ASN A 164 -3.57 3.06 -24.96
N ILE A 165 -3.57 3.46 -23.69
CA ILE A 165 -2.41 3.37 -22.79
C ILE A 165 -2.74 2.39 -21.67
N PRO A 166 -2.13 1.20 -21.66
CA PRO A 166 -2.27 0.25 -20.56
C PRO A 166 -1.99 0.88 -19.20
N LEU A 167 -2.80 0.52 -18.21
CA LEU A 167 -2.79 1.07 -16.87
C LEU A 167 -2.98 -0.06 -15.85
N MET A 168 -2.16 -0.09 -14.81
CA MET A 168 -2.34 -0.93 -13.64
C MET A 168 -2.00 -0.17 -12.36
N CYS A 169 -2.38 -0.72 -11.21
CA CYS A 169 -1.98 -0.20 -9.91
C CYS A 169 -1.36 -1.28 -9.02
N ALA A 170 -0.48 -0.87 -8.10
CA ALA A 170 0.18 -1.71 -7.12
C ALA A 170 0.19 -1.03 -5.75
N HIS A 171 -0.82 -1.34 -4.94
CA HIS A 171 -1.06 -0.69 -3.65
C HIS A 171 -0.59 -1.57 -2.49
N THR A 172 -1.43 -2.43 -1.92
CA THR A 172 -1.06 -3.30 -0.78
C THR A 172 0.25 -4.09 -0.98
N PRO A 173 0.60 -4.62 -2.17
CA PRO A 173 1.90 -5.23 -2.39
C PRO A 173 3.09 -4.29 -2.14
N ALA A 174 3.00 -3.03 -2.57
CA ALA A 174 4.03 -2.02 -2.31
C ALA A 174 4.07 -1.66 -0.82
N ASP A 175 2.92 -1.47 -0.17
CA ASP A 175 2.80 -1.22 1.26
C ASP A 175 3.41 -2.34 2.12
N ASN A 176 3.17 -3.59 1.72
CA ASN A 176 3.76 -4.76 2.37
C ASN A 176 5.28 -4.72 2.29
N GLN A 177 5.87 -4.28 1.16
CA GLN A 177 7.31 -4.11 1.03
C GLN A 177 7.84 -3.06 2.02
N VAL A 178 7.15 -1.93 2.19
CA VAL A 178 7.50 -0.89 3.18
C VAL A 178 7.45 -1.46 4.60
N GLN A 179 6.32 -2.09 4.94
CA GLN A 179 6.08 -2.73 6.23
C GLN A 179 7.21 -3.71 6.56
N TYR A 180 7.52 -4.62 5.64
CA TYR A 180 8.56 -5.62 5.80
C TYR A 180 9.95 -5.01 5.96
N PHE A 181 10.31 -4.06 5.09
CA PHE A 181 11.59 -3.38 5.10
C PHE A 181 11.81 -2.64 6.44
N LEU A 182 10.83 -1.85 6.88
CA LEU A 182 10.93 -1.08 8.11
C LEU A 182 10.92 -1.94 9.36
N ASN A 183 10.13 -3.03 9.40
CA ASN A 183 10.20 -3.97 10.52
C ASN A 183 11.60 -4.57 10.66
N LYS A 184 12.21 -4.99 9.55
CA LYS A 184 13.60 -5.49 9.56
C LYS A 184 14.59 -4.42 9.99
N LEU A 185 14.43 -3.19 9.48
CA LEU A 185 15.31 -2.07 9.81
C LEU A 185 15.25 -1.75 11.30
N PHE A 186 14.06 -1.59 11.87
CA PHE A 186 13.89 -1.29 13.29
C PHE A 186 14.29 -2.46 14.19
N THR A 187 14.06 -3.71 13.78
CA THR A 187 14.58 -4.87 14.52
C THR A 187 16.10 -4.85 14.58
N LYS A 188 16.77 -4.61 13.44
CA LYS A 188 18.23 -4.56 13.34
C LYS A 188 18.84 -3.38 14.11
N LYS A 189 18.23 -2.20 14.00
CA LYS A 189 18.75 -0.95 14.58
C LYS A 189 18.37 -0.78 16.05
N SER A 190 17.23 -1.34 16.46
CA SER A 190 16.69 -1.30 17.82
C SER A 190 16.81 0.10 18.47
N PRO A 191 16.24 1.16 17.86
CA PRO A 191 16.34 2.51 18.39
C PRO A 191 15.67 2.61 19.77
N ASP A 192 16.34 3.25 20.71
CA ASP A 192 15.90 3.37 22.10
C ASP A 192 14.95 4.55 22.32
N THR A 193 15.10 5.61 21.53
CA THR A 193 14.31 6.85 21.65
C THR A 193 13.59 7.24 20.36
N LEU A 194 12.55 8.08 20.46
CA LEU A 194 11.88 8.63 19.28
C LEU A 194 12.82 9.45 18.38
N GLY A 195 13.80 10.14 18.98
CA GLY A 195 14.83 10.84 18.22
C GLY A 195 15.69 9.88 17.39
N GLU A 196 15.98 8.69 17.91
CA GLU A 196 16.68 7.64 17.17
C GLU A 196 15.82 6.98 16.11
N VAL A 197 14.51 6.78 16.36
CA VAL A 197 13.56 6.31 15.33
C VAL A 197 13.60 7.23 14.10
N VAL A 198 13.52 8.56 14.32
CA VAL A 198 13.63 9.54 13.22
C VAL A 198 14.99 9.45 12.52
N LYS A 199 16.10 9.33 13.26
CA LYS A 199 17.43 9.18 12.65
C LYS A 199 17.54 7.91 11.80
N VAL A 200 17.00 6.79 12.27
CA VAL A 200 16.98 5.52 11.53
C VAL A 200 16.17 5.65 10.25
N LEU A 201 15.01 6.32 10.28
CA LEU A 201 14.24 6.60 9.06
C LEU A 201 15.05 7.44 8.07
N LEU A 202 15.74 8.47 8.54
CA LEU A 202 16.60 9.33 7.70
C LEU A 202 17.84 8.62 7.13
N GLU A 203 18.16 7.39 7.55
CA GLU A 203 19.18 6.57 6.84
C GLU A 203 18.65 6.00 5.52
N VAL A 204 17.33 6.01 5.32
CA VAL A 204 16.69 5.52 4.09
C VAL A 204 16.56 6.70 3.11
N PRO A 205 17.12 6.59 1.88
CA PRO A 205 17.16 7.68 0.91
C PRO A 205 15.82 8.38 0.60
N GLU A 206 14.70 7.65 0.56
CA GLU A 206 13.38 8.24 0.29
C GLU A 206 12.95 9.19 1.41
N TYR A 207 13.16 8.80 2.67
CA TYR A 207 12.84 9.64 3.82
C TYR A 207 13.82 10.81 3.97
N ASP A 208 15.11 10.61 3.65
CA ASP A 208 16.09 11.70 3.61
C ASP A 208 15.76 12.74 2.54
N HIS A 209 15.43 12.28 1.32
CA HIS A 209 14.98 13.16 0.24
C HIS A 209 13.70 13.91 0.61
N ALA A 210 12.72 13.24 1.22
CA ALA A 210 11.52 13.91 1.71
C ALA A 210 11.85 14.94 2.80
N ALA A 211 12.80 14.66 3.71
CA ALA A 211 13.26 15.64 4.69
C ALA A 211 13.89 16.87 4.04
N TYR A 212 14.71 16.67 3.00
CA TYR A 212 15.27 17.76 2.21
C TYR A 212 14.19 18.62 1.55
N MET A 213 13.11 18.00 1.06
CA MET A 213 11.96 18.68 0.46
C MET A 213 10.98 19.28 1.50
N GLY A 214 11.23 19.08 2.80
CA GLY A 214 10.40 19.61 3.89
C GLY A 214 9.22 18.73 4.32
N SER A 215 9.12 17.51 3.81
CA SER A 215 8.06 16.52 4.10
C SER A 215 8.57 15.25 4.82
N GLY A 216 9.75 15.32 5.43
CA GLY A 216 10.38 14.16 6.08
C GLY A 216 9.75 13.74 7.41
N PRO A 217 10.32 12.70 8.05
CA PRO A 217 9.77 12.10 9.26
C PRO A 217 9.60 13.08 10.42
N LYS A 218 8.45 13.01 11.11
CA LYS A 218 8.09 13.92 12.20
C LYS A 218 7.43 13.21 13.37
N ILE A 219 7.86 13.54 14.58
CA ILE A 219 7.18 13.15 15.82
C ILE A 219 5.98 14.08 15.99
N VAL A 220 4.76 13.52 16.02
CA VAL A 220 3.51 14.28 16.19
C VAL A 220 2.84 14.02 17.54
N VAL A 221 3.23 12.95 18.22
CA VAL A 221 2.89 12.68 19.63
C VAL A 221 4.15 12.19 20.35
N GLY A 222 4.50 12.83 21.45
CA GLY A 222 5.74 12.58 22.20
C GLY A 222 6.86 13.58 21.85
N ASP A 223 8.08 13.27 22.28
CA ASP A 223 9.26 14.11 22.05
C ASP A 223 10.52 13.26 21.85
N LYS A 224 11.57 13.86 21.27
CA LYS A 224 12.80 13.16 20.87
C LYS A 224 13.49 12.37 22.00
N LYS A 225 13.28 12.74 23.27
CA LYS A 225 13.94 12.09 24.41
C LYS A 225 13.14 10.92 24.98
N ARG A 226 11.87 10.75 24.60
CA ARG A 226 11.05 9.63 25.05
C ARG A 226 11.58 8.30 24.52
N LYS A 227 11.45 7.28 25.35
CA LYS A 227 11.71 5.89 24.96
C LYS A 227 10.71 5.46 23.88
N ALA A 228 11.20 4.76 22.86
CA ALA A 228 10.36 4.26 21.78
C ALA A 228 9.43 3.11 22.24
N GLY A 229 9.90 2.27 23.18
CA GLY A 229 9.16 1.08 23.60
C GLY A 229 8.96 0.11 22.44
N LYS A 230 7.87 -0.68 22.47
CA LYS A 230 7.51 -1.55 21.34
C LYS A 230 7.02 -0.68 20.18
N ILE A 231 7.74 -0.74 19.06
CA ILE A 231 7.39 -0.03 17.83
C ILE A 231 6.42 -0.89 17.02
N PHE A 232 5.28 -0.31 16.65
CA PHE A 232 4.38 -0.82 15.63
C PHE A 232 4.60 -0.03 14.34
N VAL A 233 5.07 -0.71 13.30
CA VAL A 233 5.12 -0.16 11.94
C VAL A 233 3.73 -0.35 11.32
N ASP A 234 3.12 0.73 10.87
CA ASP A 234 1.75 0.76 10.33
C ASP A 234 1.78 1.37 8.93
N MET A 235 2.16 0.52 7.97
CA MET A 235 2.42 0.89 6.57
C MET A 235 1.56 0.11 5.57
N THR A 236 0.69 -0.80 6.04
CA THR A 236 -0.15 -1.65 5.19
C THR A 236 -1.52 -1.86 5.80
N GLY A 237 -2.46 -2.33 4.97
CA GLY A 237 -3.85 -2.55 5.36
C GLY A 237 -4.83 -1.66 4.59
N GLY A 238 -4.44 -1.12 3.43
CA GLY A 238 -5.31 -0.38 2.51
C GLY A 238 -5.57 1.07 2.91
N THR A 239 -6.03 1.34 4.13
CA THR A 239 -6.25 2.71 4.61
C THR A 239 -6.31 2.77 6.14
N SER A 240 -6.50 3.95 6.73
CA SER A 240 -6.56 4.13 8.18
C SER A 240 -7.64 3.25 8.83
N GLY A 241 -7.21 2.47 9.82
CA GLY A 241 -8.05 1.57 10.63
C GLY A 241 -9.03 2.29 11.55
N SER A 242 -9.42 1.63 12.64
CA SER A 242 -10.30 2.24 13.64
C SER A 242 -9.51 3.05 14.65
N GLU A 243 -9.90 4.31 14.89
CA GLU A 243 -9.39 5.14 16.00
C GLU A 243 -9.48 4.46 17.38
N LYS A 244 -10.42 3.53 17.56
CA LYS A 244 -10.58 2.75 18.80
C LYS A 244 -9.49 1.69 18.98
N ALA A 245 -8.70 1.40 17.95
CA ALA A 245 -7.59 0.46 18.05
C ALA A 245 -6.47 0.96 18.97
N TYR A 246 -6.27 2.27 19.12
CA TYR A 246 -5.17 2.81 19.95
C TYR A 246 -5.26 2.41 21.42
N GLU A 247 -6.46 2.36 22.00
CA GLU A 247 -6.64 1.86 23.37
C GLU A 247 -6.18 0.41 23.50
N LYS A 248 -6.51 -0.44 22.52
CA LYS A 248 -6.18 -1.86 22.53
C LYS A 248 -4.70 -2.10 22.22
N MET A 249 -4.11 -1.30 21.33
CA MET A 249 -2.68 -1.28 21.06
C MET A 249 -1.87 -0.90 22.32
N ALA A 250 -2.33 0.09 23.08
CA ALA A 250 -1.69 0.49 24.33
C ALA A 250 -1.75 -0.65 25.37
N MET A 251 -2.90 -1.31 25.50
CA MET A 251 -3.06 -2.50 26.37
C MET A 251 -2.16 -3.67 25.92
N ALA A 252 -1.91 -3.82 24.62
CA ALA A 252 -0.97 -4.80 24.06
C ALA A 252 0.51 -4.39 24.19
N GLY A 253 0.81 -3.25 24.84
CA GLY A 253 2.15 -2.78 25.13
C GLY A 253 2.84 -2.05 23.98
N ILE A 254 2.11 -1.63 22.94
CA ILE A 254 2.66 -0.76 21.89
C ILE A 254 2.98 0.60 22.50
N GLY A 255 4.24 1.03 22.38
CA GLY A 255 4.72 2.31 22.87
C GLY A 255 4.81 3.39 21.80
N THR A 256 5.03 2.99 20.54
CA THR A 256 5.16 3.92 19.41
C THR A 256 4.51 3.34 18.17
N VAL A 257 3.78 4.17 17.43
CA VAL A 257 3.32 3.88 16.07
C VAL A 257 4.15 4.68 15.08
N VAL A 258 4.69 4.02 14.07
CA VAL A 258 5.36 4.63 12.92
C VAL A 258 4.50 4.38 11.69
N CYS A 259 3.88 5.43 11.15
CA CYS A 259 2.94 5.32 10.02
C CYS A 259 3.24 6.36 8.93
N MET A 260 2.62 6.19 7.76
CA MET A 260 2.78 7.09 6.62
C MET A 260 2.12 8.46 6.85
N HIS A 261 0.92 8.44 7.42
CA HIS A 261 0.06 9.59 7.72
C HIS A 261 -0.90 9.24 8.88
N MET A 262 -1.51 10.27 9.48
CA MET A 262 -2.51 10.09 10.53
C MET A 262 -3.43 11.31 10.59
N ASP A 263 -4.74 11.08 10.65
CA ASP A 263 -5.69 12.18 10.86
C ASP A 263 -5.75 12.63 12.33
N GLU A 264 -6.41 13.76 12.59
CA GLU A 264 -6.44 14.36 13.92
C GLU A 264 -7.23 13.53 14.95
N LYS A 265 -8.20 12.70 14.52
CA LYS A 265 -8.96 11.84 15.45
C LYS A 265 -8.07 10.70 15.93
N HIS A 266 -7.38 10.04 15.02
CA HIS A 266 -6.42 8.96 15.31
C HIS A 266 -5.27 9.50 16.18
N ARG A 267 -4.72 10.67 15.85
CA ARG A 267 -3.64 11.31 16.63
C ARG A 267 -4.07 11.58 18.08
N LYS A 268 -5.28 12.11 18.28
CA LYS A 268 -5.83 12.37 19.62
C LYS A 268 -6.04 11.09 20.42
N GLU A 269 -6.55 10.02 19.79
CA GLU A 269 -6.70 8.73 20.48
C GLU A 269 -5.35 8.09 20.81
N ALA A 270 -4.34 8.20 19.93
CA ALA A 270 -2.97 7.77 20.26
C ALA A 270 -2.42 8.52 21.49
N GLU A 271 -2.53 9.85 21.50
CA GLU A 271 -2.07 10.71 22.60
C GLU A 271 -2.79 10.40 23.92
N LYS A 272 -4.13 10.26 23.87
CA LYS A 272 -4.96 9.89 25.02
C LYS A 272 -4.58 8.55 25.63
N ASN A 273 -4.11 7.61 24.80
CA ASN A 273 -3.67 6.28 25.23
C ASN A 273 -2.14 6.18 25.42
N PHE A 274 -1.44 7.32 25.50
CA PHE A 274 0.00 7.41 25.75
C PHE A 274 0.89 6.72 24.72
N ILE A 275 0.38 6.52 23.50
CA ILE A 275 1.12 6.01 22.37
C ILE A 275 1.84 7.17 21.69
N ASN A 276 3.15 7.05 21.50
CA ASN A 276 3.90 8.01 20.70
C ASN A 276 3.64 7.78 19.22
N VAL A 277 3.76 8.82 18.41
CA VAL A 277 3.51 8.73 16.96
C VAL A 277 4.60 9.43 16.18
N VAL A 278 5.18 8.69 15.25
CA VAL A 278 6.09 9.19 14.21
C VAL A 278 5.41 9.03 12.86
N ILE A 279 5.16 10.15 12.18
CA ILE A 279 4.75 10.15 10.78
C ILE A 279 6.03 10.08 9.94
N ALA A 280 6.24 9.00 9.20
CA ALA A 280 7.43 8.81 8.37
C ALA A 280 7.40 9.68 7.09
N GLY A 281 6.20 9.95 6.57
CA GLY A 281 5.96 10.72 5.36
C GLY A 281 5.36 9.84 4.26
N HIS A 282 4.19 10.26 3.75
CA HIS A 282 3.37 9.47 2.82
C HIS A 282 4.13 9.14 1.52
N MET A 283 4.47 10.15 0.72
CA MET A 283 5.14 9.95 -0.56
C MET A 283 6.46 9.18 -0.46
N ALA A 284 7.21 9.37 0.63
CA ALA A 284 8.46 8.66 0.85
C ALA A 284 8.24 7.17 1.15
N SER A 285 7.19 6.85 1.91
CA SER A 285 6.83 5.47 2.24
C SER A 285 6.36 4.74 0.99
N ASP A 286 5.42 5.32 0.24
CA ASP A 286 4.91 4.71 -1.00
C ASP A 286 6.03 4.57 -2.03
N SER A 287 6.91 5.57 -2.12
CA SER A 287 8.08 5.51 -3.02
C SER A 287 9.03 4.38 -2.64
N LEU A 288 9.27 4.13 -1.36
CA LEU A 288 10.10 3.02 -0.90
C LEU A 288 9.51 1.68 -1.34
N GLY A 289 8.21 1.48 -1.14
CA GLY A 289 7.51 0.25 -1.55
C GLY A 289 7.55 0.04 -3.05
N MET A 290 7.26 1.10 -3.81
CA MET A 290 7.32 1.10 -5.27
C MET A 290 8.75 0.86 -5.78
N ASN A 291 9.77 1.47 -5.18
CA ASN A 291 11.16 1.26 -5.59
C ASN A 291 11.56 -0.21 -5.47
N LEU A 292 11.25 -0.86 -4.35
CA LEU A 292 11.58 -2.28 -4.11
C LEU A 292 10.95 -3.21 -5.17
N ILE A 293 9.77 -2.85 -5.69
CA ILE A 293 9.10 -3.57 -6.78
C ILE A 293 9.72 -3.22 -8.14
N LEU A 294 9.89 -1.93 -8.41
CA LEU A 294 10.40 -1.43 -9.70
C LEU A 294 11.83 -1.90 -9.95
N ASP A 295 12.67 -2.03 -8.91
CA ASP A 295 14.02 -2.61 -9.01
C ASP A 295 13.95 -4.02 -9.62
N LYS A 296 12.99 -4.86 -9.20
CA LYS A 296 12.78 -6.22 -9.76
C LYS A 296 12.28 -6.21 -11.20
N ILE A 297 11.55 -5.19 -11.59
CA ILE A 297 11.08 -5.02 -12.97
C ILE A 297 12.23 -4.53 -13.87
N GLU A 298 13.06 -3.60 -13.40
CA GLU A 298 14.23 -3.10 -14.13
C GLU A 298 15.32 -4.18 -14.30
N GLU A 299 15.48 -5.09 -13.33
CA GLU A 299 16.34 -6.29 -13.45
C GLU A 299 16.00 -7.14 -14.70
N GLN A 300 14.77 -7.06 -15.20
CA GLN A 300 14.30 -7.76 -16.41
C GLN A 300 14.49 -6.94 -17.71
N GLY A 301 15.21 -5.82 -17.63
CA GLY A 301 15.55 -4.97 -18.78
C GLY A 301 14.44 -3.98 -19.20
N ILE A 302 13.42 -3.79 -18.37
CA ILE A 302 12.38 -2.79 -18.61
C ILE A 302 12.88 -1.43 -18.13
N LYS A 303 12.67 -0.39 -18.95
CA LYS A 303 12.99 0.99 -18.60
C LYS A 303 11.88 1.59 -17.74
N VAL A 304 12.22 2.18 -16.60
CA VAL A 304 11.25 2.90 -15.76
C VAL A 304 11.48 4.41 -15.83
N LEU A 305 10.41 5.14 -16.12
CA LEU A 305 10.28 6.59 -15.93
C LEU A 305 9.42 6.82 -14.70
N THR A 306 9.69 7.88 -13.93
CA THR A 306 8.87 8.21 -12.75
C THR A 306 8.23 9.58 -12.85
N CYS A 307 7.05 9.71 -12.26
CA CYS A 307 6.29 10.95 -12.14
C CYS A 307 5.46 10.97 -10.85
N SER A 308 4.62 12.00 -10.69
CA SER A 308 3.60 12.10 -9.64
C SER A 308 4.09 11.73 -8.23
N GLY A 309 5.15 12.42 -7.80
CA GLY A 309 5.69 12.31 -6.45
C GLY A 309 6.49 11.04 -6.12
N LEU A 310 6.64 10.10 -7.06
CA LEU A 310 7.48 8.92 -6.88
C LEU A 310 8.97 9.31 -6.85
N ILE A 311 9.58 9.21 -5.66
CA ILE A 311 11.00 9.44 -5.41
C ILE A 311 11.77 8.18 -5.84
N ARG A 312 12.32 8.18 -7.06
CA ARG A 312 13.06 7.01 -7.57
C ARG A 312 14.42 6.86 -6.88
N VAL A 313 14.63 5.71 -6.23
CA VAL A 313 15.92 5.31 -5.63
C VAL A 313 16.23 3.87 -6.04
N PRO A 314 17.06 3.65 -7.08
CA PRO A 314 17.45 2.31 -7.51
C PRO A 314 18.34 1.60 -6.49
N ARG A 315 18.17 0.28 -6.32
CA ARG A 315 18.97 -0.54 -5.39
C ARG A 315 19.40 -1.88 -5.96
#